data_AF-A0A7X8GQ33-F1
#
_entry.id   AF-A0A7X8GQ33-F1
#
_cell.length_a   1.000
_cell.length_b   1.000
_cell.length_c   1.000
_cell.angle_alpha   90.00
_cell.angle_beta   90.00
_cell.angle_gamma   90.00
#
_symmetry.space_group_name_H-M   'P 1'
#
loop_
_entity.id
_entity.type
_entity.pdbx_description
1 polymer ?
#
loop_
_entity_poly.entity_id
_entity_poly.type
_entity_poly.pdbx_seq_one_letter_code
_entity_poly.pdbx_strand_id
1 'polypeptide(L)'
;MAEGRGERIVATLDLETFTRLAGAIADELPPRLLRDLNGGISVLPGKKRDGKYYLMGEYIEDPVLGKVIFIHYGSFREILGNAPVEEWEEELRETIVHELRHHVESLAGVDDLSVEEEEELAAEEEENGASSG
;
A
#
# COMPACT_ATOMS: atom_id res chain seq x y z
N MET A 1 -23.24 -15.24 27.55
CA MET A 1 -22.76 -13.89 27.24
C MET A 1 -22.29 -13.95 25.80
N ALA A 2 -22.91 -13.18 24.92
CA ALA A 2 -22.81 -13.32 23.48
C ALA A 2 -21.66 -12.46 22.93
N GLU A 3 -20.76 -13.06 22.18
CA GLU A 3 -20.01 -12.42 21.10
C GLU A 3 -20.40 -13.25 19.87
N GLY A 4 -21.41 -12.84 19.10
CA GLY A 4 -21.26 -11.69 18.21
C GLY A 4 -20.80 -12.25 16.88
N ARG A 5 -21.76 -12.76 16.10
CA ARG A 5 -21.56 -13.38 14.79
C ARG A 5 -20.67 -12.47 13.94
N GLY A 6 -19.61 -13.05 13.35
CA GLY A 6 -18.82 -12.43 12.29
C GLY A 6 -19.73 -12.11 11.12
N GLU A 7 -20.32 -10.92 11.16
CA GLU A 7 -21.02 -10.32 10.06
C GLU A 7 -19.91 -9.95 9.07
N ARG A 8 -19.69 -10.80 8.06
CA ARG A 8 -18.83 -10.49 6.92
C ARG A 8 -19.44 -9.29 6.23
N ILE A 9 -19.04 -8.10 6.66
CA ILE A 9 -19.51 -6.86 6.08
C ILE A 9 -18.84 -6.80 4.71
N VAL A 10 -19.62 -7.10 3.67
CA VAL A 10 -19.29 -6.73 2.30
C VAL A 10 -19.51 -5.21 2.20
N ALA A 11 -18.73 -4.45 2.95
CA ALA A 11 -18.68 -3.00 2.88
C ALA A 11 -17.47 -2.68 2.04
N THR A 12 -17.72 -2.11 0.88
CA THR A 12 -16.71 -1.30 0.20
C THR A 12 -16.17 -0.33 1.25
N LEU A 13 -14.92 -0.54 1.66
CA LEU A 13 -14.32 0.17 2.77
C LEU A 13 -14.24 1.65 2.38
N ASP A 14 -14.91 2.56 3.08
CA ASP A 14 -14.91 3.96 2.68
C ASP A 14 -13.55 4.63 2.95
N LEU A 15 -13.29 5.77 2.30
CA LEU A 15 -11.99 6.46 2.41
C LEU A 15 -11.64 6.79 3.86
N GLU A 16 -12.62 7.18 4.68
CA GLU A 16 -12.39 7.54 6.08
C GLU A 16 -11.98 6.32 6.91
N THR A 17 -12.69 5.20 6.75
CA THR A 17 -12.35 3.94 7.41
C THR A 17 -10.99 3.44 6.94
N PHE A 18 -10.69 3.56 5.64
CA PHE A 18 -9.40 3.16 5.07
C PHE A 18 -8.26 4.00 5.65
N THR A 19 -8.47 5.31 5.77
CA THR A 19 -7.49 6.23 6.38
C THR A 19 -7.24 5.89 7.83
N ARG A 20 -8.30 5.57 8.59
CA ARG A 20 -8.17 5.14 10.00
C ARG A 20 -7.43 3.81 10.11
N LEU A 21 -7.68 2.88 9.19
CA LEU A 21 -7.01 1.59 9.16
C LEU A 21 -5.51 1.75 8.87
N ALA A 22 -5.16 2.58 7.89
CA ALA A 22 -3.76 2.92 7.60
C ALA A 22 -3.04 3.50 8.82
N GLY A 23 -3.71 4.39 9.56
CA GLY A 23 -3.18 4.95 10.81
C GLY A 23 -2.99 3.89 11.90
N ALA A 24 -3.96 3.00 12.09
CA ALA A 24 -3.87 1.92 13.06
C ALA A 24 -2.70 0.96 12.74
N ILE A 25 -2.52 0.61 11.47
CA ILE A 25 -1.38 -0.19 11.01
C ILE A 25 -0.07 0.56 11.30
N ALA A 26 0.01 1.85 10.98
CA ALA A 26 1.19 2.66 11.25
C ALA A 26 1.57 2.68 12.75
N ASP A 27 0.57 2.79 13.63
CA ASP A 27 0.74 2.80 15.09
C ASP A 27 1.25 1.45 15.64
N GLU A 28 0.97 0.33 14.97
CA GLU A 28 1.49 -0.99 15.33
C GLU A 28 2.96 -1.19 14.94
N LEU A 29 3.45 -0.42 13.97
CA LEU A 29 4.79 -0.59 13.42
C LEU A 29 5.87 -0.05 14.36
N PRO A 30 7.07 -0.67 14.39
CA PRO A 30 8.17 -0.18 15.20
C PRO A 30 8.51 1.28 14.86
N PRO A 31 8.52 2.21 15.84
CA PRO A 31 8.74 3.65 15.59
C PRO A 31 10.06 3.97 14.87
N ARG A 32 11.05 3.07 15.00
CA ARG A 32 12.34 3.18 14.30
C ARG A 32 12.22 3.13 12.77
N LEU A 33 11.19 2.48 12.23
CA LEU A 33 10.93 2.39 10.79
C LEU A 33 10.29 3.66 10.23
N LEU A 34 9.66 4.46 11.09
CA LEU A 34 9.03 5.73 10.74
C LEU A 34 9.97 6.93 10.97
N ARG A 35 11.23 6.67 11.36
CA ARG A 35 12.19 7.73 11.66
C ARG A 35 12.54 8.47 10.38
N ASP A 36 12.53 9.80 10.43
CA ASP A 36 12.81 10.67 9.28
C ASP A 36 11.74 10.60 8.16
N LEU A 37 10.61 9.92 8.40
CA LEU A 37 9.42 9.96 7.55
C LEU A 37 8.56 11.20 7.88
N ASN A 38 9.10 12.38 7.59
CA ASN A 38 8.57 13.65 8.07
C ASN A 38 7.17 13.99 7.55
N GLY A 39 6.81 13.50 6.36
CA GLY A 39 5.47 13.62 5.79
C GLY A 39 4.50 12.52 6.23
N GLY A 40 5.00 11.49 6.93
CA GLY A 40 4.23 10.36 7.41
C GLY A 40 3.62 9.52 6.29
N ILE A 41 2.50 8.87 6.61
CA ILE A 41 1.70 8.10 5.67
C ILE A 41 0.44 8.90 5.36
N SER A 42 0.21 9.19 4.08
CA SER A 42 -0.89 10.01 3.59
C SER A 42 -1.76 9.22 2.63
N VAL A 43 -3.06 9.15 2.92
CA VAL A 43 -4.02 8.48 2.05
C VAL A 43 -4.62 9.47 1.06
N LEU A 44 -4.53 9.15 -0.23
CA LEU A 44 -5.11 9.93 -1.31
C LEU A 44 -6.38 9.25 -1.83
N PRO A 45 -7.49 10.00 -2.05
CA PRO A 45 -8.73 9.46 -2.57
C PRO A 45 -8.62 9.02 -4.04
N GLY A 46 -7.63 9.55 -4.75
CA GLY A 46 -7.40 9.26 -6.15
C GLY A 46 -6.85 7.86 -6.37
N LYS A 47 -6.86 7.45 -7.64
CA LYS A 47 -6.10 6.31 -8.12
C LYS A 47 -4.91 6.81 -8.91
N LYS A 48 -3.80 6.09 -8.84
CA LYS A 48 -2.62 6.35 -9.65
C LYS A 48 -2.32 5.13 -10.49
N ARG A 49 -1.89 5.37 -11.73
CA ARG A 49 -1.48 4.32 -12.64
C ARG A 49 -0.07 4.62 -13.12
N ASP A 50 0.72 3.57 -13.25
CA ASP A 50 1.95 3.60 -14.01
C ASP A 50 1.87 2.59 -15.16
N GLY A 51 1.92 3.11 -16.39
CA GLY A 51 1.63 2.33 -17.59
C GLY A 51 0.28 1.60 -17.51
N LYS A 52 0.34 0.26 -17.43
CA LYS A 52 -0.82 -0.64 -17.34
C LYS A 52 -1.22 -1.02 -15.91
N TYR A 53 -0.40 -0.68 -14.91
CA TYR A 53 -0.57 -1.11 -13.52
C TYR A 53 -1.15 -0.01 -12.64
N TYR A 54 -1.76 -0.41 -11.52
CA TYR A 54 -2.27 0.49 -10.50
C TYR A 54 -1.27 0.58 -9.35
N LEU A 55 -0.81 1.79 -9.02
CA LEU A 55 0.06 2.02 -7.88
C LEU A 55 -0.79 2.07 -6.61
N MET A 56 -0.54 1.15 -5.68
CA MET A 56 -1.24 1.07 -4.39
C MET A 56 -0.58 1.97 -3.36
N GLY A 57 0.75 1.95 -3.30
CA GLY A 57 1.59 2.84 -2.51
C GLY A 57 2.61 3.55 -3.39
N GLU A 58 3.22 4.60 -2.87
CA GLU A 58 4.51 5.10 -3.34
C GLU A 58 5.23 5.86 -2.23
N TYR A 59 6.52 5.62 -2.10
CA TYR A 59 7.43 6.41 -1.29
C TYR A 59 8.03 7.53 -2.12
N ILE A 60 7.90 8.77 -1.64
CA ILE A 60 8.46 9.96 -2.30
C ILE A 60 9.43 10.68 -1.36
N GLU A 61 10.58 11.06 -1.92
CA GLU A 61 11.53 11.99 -1.31
C GLU A 61 11.48 13.32 -2.04
N ASP A 62 10.87 14.32 -1.41
CA ASP A 62 10.79 15.67 -1.96
C ASP A 62 11.59 16.66 -1.08
N PRO A 63 12.38 17.57 -1.66
CA PRO A 63 13.15 18.57 -0.91
C PRO A 63 12.32 19.51 -0.03
N VAL A 64 11.02 19.66 -0.30
CA VAL A 64 10.09 20.56 0.41
C VAL A 64 9.13 19.78 1.31
N LEU A 65 8.54 18.68 0.82
CA LEU A 65 7.60 17.85 1.59
C LEU A 65 8.32 16.86 2.53
N GLY A 66 9.60 16.59 2.28
CA GLY A 66 10.37 15.57 2.98
C GLY A 66 10.05 14.17 2.45
N LYS A 67 10.22 13.18 3.34
CA LYS A 67 9.99 11.76 3.07
C LYS A 67 8.54 11.42 3.45
N VAL A 68 7.76 10.93 2.48
CA VAL A 68 6.33 10.67 2.64
C VAL A 68 5.94 9.39 1.91
N ILE A 69 5.02 8.63 2.48
CA ILE A 69 4.38 7.49 1.81
C ILE A 69 2.98 7.91 1.41
N PHE A 70 2.65 7.80 0.14
CA PHE A 70 1.30 8.00 -0.37
C PHE A 70 0.62 6.66 -0.59
N ILE A 71 -0.61 6.51 -0.10
CA ILE A 71 -1.45 5.35 -0.35
C ILE A 71 -2.64 5.78 -1.21
N HIS A 72 -2.82 5.13 -2.36
CA HIS A 72 -3.85 5.49 -3.33
C HIS A 72 -5.11 4.65 -3.13
N TYR A 73 -6.03 5.13 -2.28
CA TYR A 73 -7.29 4.43 -2.01
C TYR A 73 -8.08 4.09 -3.28
N GLY A 74 -8.05 4.97 -4.27
CA GLY A 74 -8.71 4.72 -5.56
C GLY A 74 -8.12 3.52 -6.31
N SER A 75 -6.84 3.21 -6.13
CA SER A 75 -6.20 2.03 -6.72
C SER A 75 -6.66 0.75 -6.01
N PHE A 76 -6.68 0.75 -4.68
CA PHE A 76 -7.21 -0.35 -3.87
C PHE A 76 -8.66 -0.68 -4.26
N ARG A 77 -9.49 0.34 -4.47
CA ARG A 77 -10.88 0.14 -4.93
C ARG A 77 -11.00 -0.57 -6.26
N GLU A 78 -10.06 -0.36 -7.17
CA GLU A 78 -10.10 -0.95 -8.51
C GLU A 78 -9.59 -2.39 -8.49
N ILE A 79 -8.61 -2.69 -7.63
CA ILE A 79 -8.02 -4.02 -7.48
C ILE A 79 -8.93 -4.91 -6.61
N LEU A 80 -9.29 -4.45 -5.41
CA LEU A 80 -10.01 -5.26 -4.42
C LEU A 80 -11.53 -5.20 -4.57
N GLY A 81 -12.07 -4.11 -5.11
CA GLY A 81 -13.50 -3.99 -5.42
C GLY A 81 -14.41 -4.29 -4.21
N ASN A 82 -15.06 -5.46 -4.24
CA ASN A 82 -15.98 -5.94 -3.19
C ASN A 82 -15.37 -7.05 -2.30
N ALA A 83 -14.03 -7.15 -2.27
CA ALA A 83 -13.32 -8.04 -1.36
C ALA A 83 -13.72 -7.78 0.11
N PRO A 84 -13.63 -8.79 0.98
CA PRO A 84 -13.88 -8.65 2.40
C PRO A 84 -12.88 -7.67 3.04
N VAL A 85 -13.29 -7.04 4.13
CA VAL A 85 -12.50 -6.03 4.86
C VAL A 85 -11.14 -6.58 5.30
N GLU A 86 -11.09 -7.86 5.65
CA GLU A 86 -9.88 -8.57 6.04
C GLU A 86 -8.83 -8.55 4.90
N GLU A 87 -9.24 -8.80 3.66
CA GLU A 87 -8.34 -8.71 2.49
C GLU A 87 -7.87 -7.27 2.27
N TRP A 88 -8.75 -6.27 2.47
CA TRP A 88 -8.35 -4.86 2.41
C TRP A 88 -7.30 -4.48 3.46
N GLU A 89 -7.41 -5.03 4.66
CA GLU A 89 -6.46 -4.80 5.74
C GLU A 89 -5.11 -5.46 5.45
N GLU A 90 -5.12 -6.72 4.99
CA GLU A 90 -3.92 -7.47 4.61
C GLU A 90 -3.15 -6.73 3.51
N GLU A 91 -3.83 -6.37 2.42
CA GLU A 91 -3.24 -5.66 1.27
C GLU A 91 -2.70 -4.27 1.65
N LEU A 92 -3.44 -3.54 2.50
CA LEU A 92 -3.00 -2.23 2.98
C LEU A 92 -1.76 -2.36 3.86
N ARG A 93 -1.72 -3.37 4.73
CA ARG A 93 -0.56 -3.64 5.58
C ARG A 93 0.66 -4.01 4.74
N GLU A 94 0.50 -4.90 3.77
CA GLU A 94 1.59 -5.29 2.87
C GLU A 94 2.13 -4.09 2.10
N THR A 95 1.24 -3.27 1.53
CA THR A 95 1.63 -2.03 0.83
C THR A 95 2.41 -1.09 1.76
N ILE A 96 1.91 -0.80 2.97
CA ILE A 96 2.60 0.10 3.90
C ILE A 96 3.98 -0.44 4.28
N VAL A 97 4.09 -1.74 4.55
CA VAL A 97 5.37 -2.39 4.91
C VAL A 97 6.34 -2.33 3.74
N HIS A 98 5.87 -2.54 2.52
CA HIS A 98 6.66 -2.45 1.30
C HIS A 98 7.24 -1.03 1.12
N GLU A 99 6.42 0.00 1.20
CA GLU A 99 6.88 1.40 1.09
C GLU A 99 7.80 1.82 2.23
N LEU A 100 7.59 1.28 3.44
CA LEU A 100 8.50 1.53 4.57
C LEU A 100 9.85 0.84 4.40
N ARG A 101 9.90 -0.32 3.75
CA ARG A 101 11.17 -0.96 3.39
C ARG A 101 11.96 -0.05 2.45
N HIS A 102 11.33 0.47 1.40
CA HIS A 102 11.94 1.45 0.49
C HIS A 102 12.46 2.69 1.22
N HIS A 103 11.68 3.22 2.15
CA HIS A 103 12.10 4.32 3.00
C HIS A 103 13.37 3.99 3.83
N VAL A 104 13.43 2.81 4.44
CA VAL A 104 14.56 2.37 5.25
C VAL A 104 15.81 2.10 4.39
N GLU A 105 15.63 1.54 3.20
CA GLU A 105 16.70 1.31 2.22
C GLU A 105 17.28 2.63 1.70
N SER A 106 16.41 3.58 1.36
CA SER A 106 16.79 4.98 1.07
C SER A 106 17.61 5.59 2.21
N LEU A 107 17.18 5.42 3.47
CA LEU A 107 17.96 5.91 4.63
C LEU A 107 19.31 5.21 4.78
N ALA A 108 19.43 3.96 4.35
CA ALA A 108 20.69 3.23 4.32
C ALA A 108 21.58 3.59 3.13
N GLY A 109 21.10 4.42 2.19
CA GLY A 109 21.79 4.73 0.94
C GLY A 109 21.89 3.53 -0.01
N VAL A 110 20.98 2.57 0.13
CA VAL A 110 20.83 1.42 -0.76
C VAL A 110 19.75 1.79 -1.77
N ASP A 111 20.16 1.99 -3.02
CA ASP A 111 19.27 2.32 -4.14
C ASP A 111 18.86 1.02 -4.85
N ASP A 112 18.03 0.20 -4.18
CA ASP A 112 17.47 -1.05 -4.75
C ASP A 112 16.09 -0.81 -5.41
N LEU A 113 15.60 0.44 -5.34
CA LEU A 113 14.29 0.92 -5.82
C LEU A 113 13.91 0.49 -7.24
N SER A 114 14.86 0.11 -8.10
CA SER A 114 14.59 -0.23 -9.50
C SER A 114 14.57 -1.72 -9.82
N VAL A 115 15.08 -2.58 -8.94
CA VAL A 115 15.26 -4.01 -9.28
C VAL A 115 14.03 -4.82 -8.89
N GLU A 116 13.49 -4.64 -7.68
CA GLU A 116 12.30 -5.39 -7.25
C GLU A 116 11.03 -4.97 -8.03
N GLU A 117 10.82 -3.68 -8.31
CA GLU A 117 9.69 -3.24 -9.14
C GLU A 117 9.76 -3.85 -10.55
N GLU A 118 10.93 -3.90 -11.19
CA GLU A 118 11.06 -4.48 -12.53
C GLU A 118 10.95 -6.02 -12.51
N GLU A 119 11.41 -6.69 -11.45
CA GLU A 119 11.27 -8.15 -11.30
C GLU A 119 9.84 -8.60 -10.99
N GLU A 120 9.09 -7.87 -10.15
CA GLU A 120 7.68 -8.15 -9.85
C GLU A 120 6.82 -7.95 -11.11
N LEU A 121 7.06 -6.86 -11.85
CA LEU A 121 6.43 -6.60 -13.15
C LEU A 121 6.73 -7.69 -14.18
N ALA A 122 7.97 -8.20 -14.22
CA ALA A 122 8.37 -9.26 -15.14
C ALA A 122 7.75 -10.62 -14.78
N ALA A 123 7.63 -10.93 -13.49
CA ALA A 123 6.99 -12.17 -13.02
C ALA A 123 5.49 -12.20 -13.35
N GLU A 124 4.78 -11.08 -13.21
CA GLU A 124 3.35 -10.97 -13.56
C GLU A 124 3.09 -11.04 -15.08
N GLU A 125 4.04 -10.61 -15.92
CA GLU A 125 3.95 -10.77 -17.39
C GLU A 125 4.08 -12.23 -17.83
N GLU A 126 4.91 -13.04 -17.14
CA GLU A 126 5.06 -14.46 -17.46
C GLU A 126 3.80 -15.27 -17.09
N GLU A 127 3.13 -14.91 -15.99
CA GLU A 127 1.87 -15.57 -15.58
C GLU A 127 0.69 -15.21 -16.49
N ASN A 128 0.57 -13.95 -16.91
CA ASN A 128 -0.53 -13.49 -17.79
C ASN A 128 -0.31 -13.84 -19.29
N GLY A 129 0.91 -14.21 -19.69
CA GLY A 129 1.23 -14.69 -21.03
C GLY A 129 0.78 -16.14 -21.31
N ALA A 130 0.46 -16.93 -20.28
CA ALA A 130 0.14 -18.35 -20.42
C ALA A 130 -1.33 -18.67 -20.74
N SER A 131 -2.24 -17.68 -20.79
CA SER A 131 -3.67 -17.92 -21.04
C SER A 131 -4.22 -17.34 -22.37
N SER A 132 -3.38 -16.83 -23.27
CA SER A 132 -3.81 -16.50 -24.64
C SER A 132 -3.16 -17.47 -25.64
N GLY A 133 -3.87 -18.58 -25.91
CA GLY A 133 -3.66 -19.42 -27.09
C GLY A 133 -4.24 -18.81 -28.36
#